data_AF-A0A402AW93-F1
#
_entry.id   AF-A0A402AW93-F1
#
_cell.length_a   1.000
_cell.length_b   1.000
_cell.length_c   1.000
_cell.angle_alpha   90.00
_cell.angle_beta   90.00
_cell.angle_gamma   90.00
#
_symmetry.space_group_name_H-M   'P 1'
#
loop_
_entity.id
_entity.type
_entity.pdbx_description
1 polymer ?
#
loop_
_entity_poly.entity_id
_entity_poly.type
_entity_poly.pdbx_seq_one_letter_code
_entity_poly.pdbx_strand_id
1 'polypeptide(L)'
;MAAIKEVSYLRLPKEDNPFLGIRGVRLCFEHPELFIPQLRAIYRAAAYGSASIMFPMIATMEDWEKAFAITEQVRQELDAPAIPIGIMVEVPSAVMLARHLAREIAFFSIGTNDLTQYVMAMDRGHPQLAKQADSLHPAVLQMVSQTVQAASQEGKWVGVCGGLASDNLGASILTGLGVKELSVSIPSIASIKAHIRSSSLQAMQDLARRALQCRTSSEVRSL
;
A
#
# COMPACT_ATOMS: atom_id res chain seq x y z
N MET A 1 20.21 -11.59 5.93
CA MET A 1 19.87 -10.82 4.73
C MET A 1 18.36 -10.70 4.66
N ALA A 2 17.84 -9.62 5.25
CA ALA A 2 16.44 -9.24 5.15
C ALA A 2 16.10 -8.93 3.69
N ALA A 3 14.90 -9.32 3.24
CA ALA A 3 14.50 -9.39 1.83
C ALA A 3 14.51 -8.03 1.11
N ILE A 4 15.65 -7.67 0.54
CA ILE A 4 15.72 -6.78 -0.63
C ILE A 4 15.60 -7.72 -1.83
N LYS A 5 14.65 -7.44 -2.72
CA LYS A 5 14.60 -8.12 -4.02
C LYS A 5 15.78 -7.61 -4.85
N GLU A 6 16.95 -8.19 -4.63
CA GLU A 6 18.15 -7.84 -5.38
C GLU A 6 17.98 -8.22 -6.85
N VAL A 7 18.27 -7.26 -7.72
CA VAL A 7 18.24 -7.44 -9.17
C VAL A 7 19.68 -7.41 -9.65
N SER A 8 20.27 -8.60 -9.80
CA SER A 8 21.72 -8.77 -10.02
C SER A 8 22.27 -8.02 -11.23
N TYR A 9 21.45 -7.80 -12.27
CA TYR A 9 21.88 -7.08 -13.48
C TYR A 9 21.89 -5.55 -13.34
N LEU A 10 21.23 -4.97 -12.32
CA LEU A 10 21.18 -3.52 -12.13
C LEU A 10 22.41 -2.94 -11.42
N ARG A 11 23.28 -3.81 -10.85
CA ARG A 11 24.53 -3.42 -10.16
C ARG A 11 24.38 -2.18 -9.26
N LEU A 12 23.32 -2.15 -8.46
CA LEU A 12 23.03 -1.01 -7.57
C LEU A 12 24.13 -0.89 -6.51
N PRO A 13 24.51 0.34 -6.12
CA PRO A 13 25.46 0.55 -5.04
C PRO A 13 24.89 -0.03 -3.75
N LYS A 14 25.77 -0.59 -2.91
CA LYS A 14 25.36 -1.07 -1.60
C LYS A 14 25.06 0.12 -0.70
N GLU A 15 23.88 0.12 -0.10
CA GLU A 15 23.46 1.12 0.88
C GLU A 15 23.51 0.54 2.30
N ASP A 16 23.81 1.38 3.29
CA ASP A 16 23.79 0.97 4.69
C ASP A 16 22.37 0.63 5.17
N ASN A 17 21.37 1.37 4.68
CA ASN A 17 19.96 1.21 5.01
C ASN A 17 19.11 1.09 3.73
N PRO A 18 19.12 -0.05 3.04
CA PRO A 18 18.42 -0.20 1.74
C PRO A 18 16.90 0.03 1.83
N PHE A 19 16.30 -0.23 3.00
CA PHE A 19 14.90 0.10 3.23
C PHE A 19 14.63 1.60 3.31
N LEU A 20 15.63 2.45 3.55
CA LEU A 20 15.50 3.92 3.57
C LEU A 20 16.16 4.59 2.35
N GLY A 21 16.67 3.79 1.40
CA GLY A 21 17.47 4.25 0.28
C GLY A 21 16.72 4.31 -1.07
N ILE A 22 17.46 4.07 -2.16
CA ILE A 22 16.98 4.17 -3.54
C ILE A 22 16.17 2.92 -3.91
N ARG A 23 14.85 2.97 -3.65
CA ARG A 23 13.87 1.92 -4.00
C ARG A 23 12.52 2.48 -4.43
N GLY A 24 11.68 1.62 -4.99
CA GLY A 24 10.34 1.99 -5.45
C GLY A 24 10.40 3.09 -6.52
N VAL A 25 9.55 4.12 -6.40
CA VAL A 25 9.51 5.24 -7.36
C VAL A 25 10.86 5.95 -7.51
N ARG A 26 11.68 6.04 -6.45
CA ARG A 26 12.97 6.74 -6.49
C ARG A 26 13.96 6.04 -7.42
N LEU A 27 13.98 4.71 -7.40
CA LEU A 27 14.78 3.93 -8.33
C LEU A 27 14.35 4.18 -9.78
N CYS A 28 13.03 4.30 -10.03
CA CYS A 28 12.49 4.63 -11.35
C CYS A 28 12.91 6.02 -11.83
N PHE A 29 13.12 6.98 -10.92
CA PHE A 29 13.61 8.31 -11.26
C PHE A 29 15.10 8.34 -11.60
N GLU A 30 15.91 7.56 -10.88
CA GLU A 30 17.35 7.43 -11.15
C GLU A 30 17.62 6.60 -12.41
N HIS A 31 16.71 5.68 -12.75
CA HIS A 31 16.81 4.79 -13.90
C HIS A 31 15.59 4.88 -14.85
N PRO A 32 15.41 6.01 -15.57
CA PRO A 32 14.31 6.17 -16.52
C PRO A 32 14.26 5.08 -17.60
N GLU A 33 15.40 4.49 -17.94
CA GLU A 33 15.54 3.36 -18.88
C GLU A 33 14.84 2.08 -18.41
N LEU A 34 14.55 1.95 -17.10
CA LEU A 34 13.71 0.88 -16.56
C LEU A 34 12.25 1.31 -16.49
N PHE A 35 12.03 2.57 -16.14
CA PHE A 35 10.70 3.09 -15.84
C PHE A 35 9.84 3.29 -17.10
N ILE A 36 10.37 3.99 -18.10
CA ILE A 36 9.65 4.34 -19.32
C ILE A 36 9.23 3.08 -20.09
N PRO A 37 10.09 2.06 -20.31
CA PRO A 37 9.65 0.83 -20.97
C PRO A 37 8.54 0.09 -20.22
N GLN A 38 8.55 0.11 -18.89
CA GLN A 38 7.48 -0.50 -18.08
C GLN A 38 6.15 0.22 -18.29
N LEU A 39 6.13 1.56 -18.24
CA LEU A 39 4.93 2.34 -18.52
C LEU A 39 4.39 2.09 -19.93
N ARG A 40 5.27 2.09 -20.93
CA ARG A 40 4.90 1.78 -22.34
C ARG A 40 4.33 0.37 -22.47
N ALA A 41 4.86 -0.61 -21.73
CA ALA A 41 4.33 -1.96 -21.73
C ALA A 41 2.93 -2.02 -21.08
N ILE A 42 2.73 -1.35 -19.95
CA ILE A 42 1.42 -1.31 -19.27
C ILE A 42 0.36 -0.67 -20.16
N TYR A 43 0.63 0.49 -20.78
CA TYR A 43 -0.34 1.14 -21.67
C TYR A 43 -0.69 0.29 -22.91
N ARG A 44 0.29 -0.40 -23.50
CA ARG A 44 0.01 -1.34 -24.59
C ARG A 44 -0.85 -2.54 -24.13
N ALA A 45 -0.60 -3.05 -22.93
CA ALA A 45 -1.39 -4.13 -22.35
C ALA A 45 -2.82 -3.69 -22.01
N ALA A 46 -3.01 -2.43 -21.59
CA ALA A 46 -4.31 -1.84 -21.28
C ALA A 46 -5.28 -1.81 -22.48
N ALA A 47 -4.77 -1.90 -23.71
CA ALA A 47 -5.62 -2.05 -24.90
C ALA A 47 -6.37 -3.39 -24.94
N TYR A 48 -5.93 -4.40 -24.19
CA TYR A 48 -6.49 -5.74 -24.19
C TYR A 48 -7.32 -6.08 -22.94
N GLY A 49 -7.44 -5.16 -21.98
CA GLY A 49 -8.19 -5.41 -20.76
C GLY A 49 -8.07 -4.29 -19.72
N SER A 50 -8.71 -4.48 -18.57
CA SER A 50 -8.65 -3.52 -17.48
C SER A 50 -7.27 -3.52 -16.84
N ALA A 51 -6.59 -2.38 -16.91
CA ALA A 51 -5.31 -2.14 -16.25
C ALA A 51 -5.41 -0.90 -15.36
N SER A 52 -4.56 -0.85 -14.34
CA SER A 52 -4.36 0.31 -13.49
C SER A 52 -2.89 0.39 -13.13
N ILE A 53 -2.36 1.61 -12.96
CA ILE A 53 -0.98 1.84 -12.54
C ILE A 53 -0.99 2.21 -11.06
N MET A 54 -0.03 1.70 -10.31
CA MET A 54 0.15 2.07 -8.91
C MET A 54 1.62 2.28 -8.60
N PHE A 55 1.95 3.44 -8.02
CA PHE A 55 3.34 3.77 -7.67
C PHE A 55 3.67 3.38 -6.22
N PRO A 56 4.74 2.58 -6.00
CA PRO A 56 5.21 2.25 -4.67
C PRO A 56 6.12 3.35 -4.09
N MET A 57 6.23 3.40 -2.76
CA MET A 57 7.17 4.29 -2.05
C MET A 57 7.01 5.80 -2.33
N ILE A 58 5.81 6.27 -2.69
CA ILE A 58 5.52 7.72 -2.71
C ILE A 58 5.64 8.25 -1.29
N ALA A 59 6.50 9.25 -1.06
CA ALA A 59 6.71 9.86 0.25
C ALA A 59 6.29 11.33 0.28
N THR A 60 6.40 12.05 -0.83
CA THR A 60 6.07 13.48 -0.92
C THR A 60 5.12 13.79 -2.08
N MET A 61 4.61 15.01 -2.16
CA MET A 61 3.82 15.45 -3.32
C MET A 61 4.67 15.55 -4.58
N GLU A 62 5.94 15.97 -4.44
CA GLU A 62 6.89 16.06 -5.55
C GLU A 62 7.21 14.69 -6.15
N ASP A 63 7.29 13.64 -5.31
CA ASP A 63 7.41 12.25 -5.80
C ASP A 63 6.20 11.90 -6.70
N TRP A 64 5.00 12.25 -6.26
CA TRP A 64 3.77 11.99 -7.01
C TRP A 64 3.72 12.80 -8.32
N GLU A 65 3.94 14.11 -8.27
CA GLU A 65 3.91 15.01 -9.43
C GLU A 65 4.90 14.55 -10.50
N LYS A 66 6.13 14.18 -10.10
CA LYS A 66 7.15 13.69 -11.02
C LYS A 66 6.76 12.35 -11.65
N ALA A 67 6.25 11.40 -10.86
CA ALA A 67 5.80 10.11 -11.37
C ALA A 67 4.62 10.26 -12.35
N PHE A 68 3.65 11.10 -12.00
CA PHE A 68 2.49 11.38 -12.83
C PHE A 68 2.89 12.07 -14.14
N ALA A 69 3.75 13.09 -14.09
CA ALA A 69 4.22 13.81 -15.27
C ALA A 69 4.90 12.89 -16.30
N ILE A 70 5.81 12.02 -15.85
CA ILE A 70 6.48 11.04 -16.72
C ILE A 70 5.45 10.06 -17.31
N THR A 71 4.50 9.61 -16.49
CA THR A 71 3.46 8.65 -16.91
C THR A 71 2.52 9.24 -17.95
N GLU A 72 2.14 10.50 -17.78
CA GLU A 72 1.27 11.21 -18.70
C GLU A 72 1.99 11.55 -20.01
N GLN A 73 3.28 11.92 -19.95
CA GLN A 73 4.11 12.07 -21.14
C GLN A 73 4.14 10.78 -21.97
N VAL A 74 4.43 9.64 -21.33
CA VAL A 74 4.46 8.33 -22.01
C VAL A 74 3.09 7.96 -22.59
N ARG A 75 2.00 8.28 -21.88
CA ARG A 75 0.63 8.05 -22.37
C ARG A 75 0.36 8.82 -23.66
N GLN A 76 0.73 10.11 -23.68
CA GLN A 76 0.54 11.00 -24.83
C GLN A 76 1.39 10.56 -26.02
N GLU A 77 2.66 10.20 -25.81
CA GLU A 77 3.54 9.67 -26.86
C GLU A 77 3.01 8.40 -27.53
N LEU A 78 2.20 7.62 -26.82
CA LEU A 78 1.59 6.39 -27.32
C LEU A 78 0.16 6.58 -27.85
N ASP A 79 -0.42 7.78 -27.72
CA ASP A 79 -1.86 8.02 -27.91
C ASP A 79 -2.73 6.98 -27.17
N ALA A 80 -2.31 6.64 -25.94
CA ALA A 80 -2.95 5.59 -25.15
C ALA A 80 -4.14 6.14 -24.34
N PRO A 81 -5.17 5.32 -24.05
CA PRO A 81 -6.28 5.74 -23.21
C PRO A 81 -5.83 6.05 -21.78
N ALA A 82 -6.52 6.97 -21.12
CA ALA A 82 -6.35 7.18 -19.69
C ALA A 82 -6.83 5.95 -18.91
N ILE A 83 -5.98 5.47 -17.99
CA ILE A 83 -6.30 4.36 -17.08
C ILE A 83 -6.22 4.84 -15.63
N PRO A 84 -6.86 4.16 -14.66
CA PRO A 84 -6.76 4.55 -13.26
C PRO A 84 -5.30 4.50 -12.77
N ILE A 85 -4.87 5.59 -12.14
CA ILE A 85 -3.54 5.71 -11.52
C ILE A 85 -3.74 5.91 -10.03
N GLY A 86 -3.12 5.06 -9.23
CA GLY A 86 -3.13 5.12 -7.77
C GLY A 86 -1.73 5.13 -7.18
N ILE A 87 -1.68 5.11 -5.86
CA ILE A 87 -0.42 4.96 -5.12
C ILE A 87 -0.53 3.87 -4.07
N MET A 88 0.63 3.32 -3.74
CA MET A 88 0.80 2.47 -2.58
C MET A 88 1.06 3.34 -1.35
N VAL A 89 0.23 3.20 -0.32
CA VAL A 89 0.44 3.89 0.97
C VAL A 89 1.27 3.00 1.86
N GLU A 90 2.58 3.25 1.84
CA GLU A 90 3.59 2.47 2.56
C GLU A 90 4.46 3.36 3.44
N VAL A 91 4.52 4.66 3.17
CA VAL A 91 5.35 5.63 3.89
C VAL A 91 4.44 6.47 4.81
N PRO A 92 4.78 6.67 6.10
CA PRO A 92 3.96 7.46 7.01
C PRO A 92 3.67 8.89 6.51
N SER A 93 4.60 9.52 5.80
CA SER A 93 4.37 10.84 5.20
C SER A 93 3.26 10.85 4.15
N ALA A 94 3.09 9.76 3.38
CA ALA A 94 1.98 9.63 2.44
C ALA A 94 0.61 9.54 3.14
N VAL A 95 0.57 8.97 4.36
CA VAL A 95 -0.66 8.98 5.19
C VAL A 95 -0.98 10.42 5.61
N MET A 96 0.02 11.18 6.04
CA MET A 96 -0.16 12.59 6.43
C MET A 96 -0.60 13.47 5.24
N LEU A 97 -0.17 13.12 4.03
CA LEU A 97 -0.52 13.80 2.79
C LEU A 97 -1.74 13.18 2.08
N ALA A 98 -2.39 12.17 2.66
CA ALA A 98 -3.38 11.35 1.97
C ALA A 98 -4.52 12.17 1.38
N ARG A 99 -4.96 13.26 2.05
CA ARG A 99 -6.02 14.12 1.51
C ARG A 99 -5.59 14.91 0.28
N HIS A 100 -4.33 15.38 0.24
CA HIS A 100 -3.79 16.07 -0.93
C HIS A 100 -3.66 15.08 -2.10
N LEU A 101 -3.05 13.92 -1.85
CA LEU A 101 -2.90 12.85 -2.82
C LEU A 101 -4.26 12.36 -3.35
N ALA A 102 -5.26 12.25 -2.48
CA ALA A 102 -6.60 11.78 -2.84
C ALA A 102 -7.29 12.66 -3.88
N ARG A 103 -6.91 13.93 -4.04
CA ARG A 103 -7.49 14.81 -5.07
C ARG A 103 -6.96 14.51 -6.47
N GLU A 104 -5.78 13.91 -6.57
CA GLU A 104 -5.05 13.75 -7.82
C GLU A 104 -5.04 12.30 -8.33
N ILE A 105 -5.30 11.34 -7.45
CA ILE A 105 -5.25 9.91 -7.77
C ILE A 105 -6.63 9.28 -7.92
N ALA A 106 -6.69 8.10 -8.51
CA ALA A 106 -7.90 7.30 -8.63
C ALA A 106 -8.19 6.45 -7.38
N PHE A 107 -7.15 5.92 -6.73
CA PHE A 107 -7.29 5.03 -5.57
C PHE A 107 -5.99 4.92 -4.75
N PHE A 108 -6.13 4.41 -3.53
CA PHE A 108 -4.99 3.99 -2.70
C PHE A 108 -4.95 2.47 -2.54
N SER A 109 -3.76 1.90 -2.39
CA SER A 109 -3.59 0.58 -1.79
C SER A 109 -2.59 0.65 -0.65
N ILE A 110 -2.98 0.27 0.56
CA ILE A 110 -2.06 0.26 1.69
C ILE A 110 -1.19 -0.99 1.63
N GLY A 111 0.13 -0.83 1.59
CA GLY A 111 1.08 -1.93 1.72
C GLY A 111 1.48 -2.11 3.18
N THR A 112 0.75 -2.95 3.91
CA THR A 112 0.88 -3.00 5.39
C THR A 112 2.26 -3.42 5.87
N ASN A 113 2.99 -4.19 5.06
CA ASN A 113 4.30 -4.69 5.46
C ASN A 113 5.33 -3.55 5.59
N ASP A 114 5.43 -2.69 4.57
CA ASP A 114 6.35 -1.56 4.58
C ASP A 114 5.80 -0.44 5.49
N LEU A 115 4.47 -0.20 5.50
CA LEU A 115 3.86 0.74 6.44
C LEU A 115 4.16 0.39 7.91
N THR A 116 4.01 -0.89 8.29
CA THR A 116 4.31 -1.36 9.65
C THR A 116 5.78 -1.13 9.99
N GLN A 117 6.68 -1.47 9.07
CA GLN A 117 8.11 -1.29 9.26
C GLN A 117 8.48 0.17 9.53
N TYR A 118 7.97 1.12 8.73
CA TYR A 118 8.32 2.52 8.88
C TYR A 118 7.60 3.21 10.05
N VAL A 119 6.35 2.85 10.33
CA VAL A 119 5.62 3.37 11.51
C VAL A 119 6.28 2.90 12.80
N MET A 120 6.78 1.66 12.83
CA MET A 120 7.39 1.09 14.03
C MET A 120 8.90 1.27 14.10
N ALA A 121 9.53 1.76 13.03
CA ALA A 121 10.98 1.79 12.85
C ALA A 121 11.64 0.43 13.13
N MET A 122 11.00 -0.65 12.66
CA MET A 122 11.44 -2.04 12.88
C MET A 122 11.59 -2.76 11.54
N ASP A 123 12.83 -3.11 11.18
CA ASP A 123 13.11 -3.88 9.97
C ASP A 123 12.47 -5.29 10.07
N ARG A 124 11.58 -5.59 9.11
CA ARG A 124 10.83 -6.85 9.06
C ARG A 124 11.69 -8.08 8.75
N GLY A 125 12.92 -7.91 8.27
CA GLY A 125 13.88 -9.00 8.14
C GLY A 125 14.99 -9.00 9.18
N HIS A 126 14.94 -8.09 10.16
CA HIS A 126 15.82 -8.14 11.31
C HIS A 126 15.41 -9.30 12.25
N PRO A 127 16.30 -10.26 12.56
CA PRO A 127 15.93 -11.51 13.25
C PRO A 127 15.21 -11.32 14.60
N GLN A 128 15.52 -10.23 15.31
CA GLN A 128 14.96 -9.94 16.64
C GLN A 128 13.73 -9.01 16.59
N LEU A 129 13.63 -8.14 15.58
CA LEU A 129 12.59 -7.10 15.51
C LEU A 129 11.41 -7.51 14.63
N ALA A 130 11.63 -8.41 13.66
CA ALA A 130 10.59 -8.90 12.75
C ALA A 130 9.35 -9.43 13.48
N LYS A 131 9.53 -10.07 14.65
CA LYS A 131 8.44 -10.59 15.48
C LYS A 131 7.63 -9.50 16.19
N GLN A 132 8.21 -8.32 16.36
CA GLN A 132 7.60 -7.17 17.04
C GLN A 132 6.88 -6.23 16.06
N ALA A 133 7.26 -6.28 14.77
CA ALA A 133 6.60 -5.54 13.69
C ALA A 133 5.22 -6.14 13.36
N ASP A 134 4.24 -5.88 14.23
CA ASP A 134 2.86 -6.37 14.10
C ASP A 134 1.97 -5.35 13.39
N SER A 135 1.40 -5.71 12.24
CA SER A 135 0.47 -4.85 11.50
C SER A 135 -0.86 -4.60 12.21
N LEU A 136 -1.19 -5.38 13.25
CA LEU A 136 -2.33 -5.10 14.14
C LEU A 136 -2.01 -4.07 15.22
N HIS A 137 -0.79 -3.53 15.27
CA HIS A 137 -0.44 -2.50 16.23
C HIS A 137 -1.36 -1.27 16.08
N PRO A 138 -1.90 -0.70 17.17
CA PRO A 138 -2.84 0.42 17.10
C PRO A 138 -2.33 1.61 16.28
N ALA A 139 -1.03 1.92 16.32
CA ALA A 139 -0.44 2.97 15.49
C ALA A 139 -0.60 2.71 13.97
N VAL A 140 -0.45 1.45 13.53
CA VAL A 140 -0.64 1.07 12.13
C VAL A 140 -2.12 1.13 11.75
N LEU A 141 -3.00 0.64 12.62
CA LEU A 141 -4.46 0.71 12.40
C LEU A 141 -4.96 2.16 12.33
N GLN A 142 -4.40 3.07 13.13
CA GLN A 142 -4.68 4.51 13.05
C GLN A 142 -4.26 5.09 11.69
N MET A 143 -3.07 4.72 11.18
CA MET A 143 -2.61 5.15 9.85
C MET A 143 -3.52 4.64 8.72
N VAL A 144 -3.99 3.38 8.82
CA VAL A 144 -4.99 2.82 7.90
C VAL A 144 -6.28 3.63 7.97
N SER A 145 -6.80 3.86 9.18
CA SER A 145 -8.05 4.61 9.41
C SER A 145 -7.97 6.03 8.82
N GLN A 146 -6.87 6.75 9.05
CA GLN A 146 -6.66 8.09 8.49
C GLN A 146 -6.64 8.08 6.96
N THR A 147 -5.96 7.10 6.36
CA THR A 147 -5.91 6.94 4.89
C THR A 147 -7.31 6.69 4.32
N VAL A 148 -8.08 5.80 4.93
CA VAL A 148 -9.46 5.49 4.50
C VAL A 148 -10.37 6.70 4.64
N GLN A 149 -10.27 7.45 5.74
CA GLN A 149 -11.05 8.67 5.95
C GLN A 149 -10.71 9.74 4.91
N ALA A 150 -9.41 10.00 4.67
CA ALA A 150 -8.97 10.97 3.68
C ALA A 150 -9.44 10.61 2.26
N ALA A 151 -9.32 9.34 1.86
CA ALA A 151 -9.81 8.86 0.57
C ALA A 151 -11.33 9.03 0.44
N SER A 152 -12.09 8.61 1.45
CA SER A 152 -13.56 8.70 1.47
C SER A 152 -14.06 10.14 1.33
N GLN A 153 -13.39 11.09 1.99
CA GLN A 153 -13.73 12.52 1.91
C GLN A 153 -13.59 13.12 0.50
N GLU A 154 -12.72 12.55 -0.33
CA GLU A 154 -12.49 12.98 -1.71
C GLU A 154 -13.11 11.98 -2.73
N GLY A 155 -14.02 11.10 -2.26
CA GLY A 155 -14.74 10.13 -3.10
C GLY A 155 -13.87 9.02 -3.68
N LYS A 156 -12.70 8.77 -3.08
CA LYS A 156 -11.76 7.71 -3.48
C LYS A 156 -11.92 6.47 -2.62
N TRP A 157 -11.41 5.35 -3.12
CA TRP A 157 -11.43 4.08 -2.41
C TRP A 157 -10.03 3.64 -2.01
N VAL A 158 -9.97 2.78 -0.98
CA VAL A 158 -8.73 2.23 -0.45
C VAL A 158 -8.80 0.71 -0.50
N GLY A 159 -7.81 0.10 -1.14
CA GLY A 159 -7.48 -1.30 -1.02
C GLY A 159 -6.39 -1.52 0.04
N VAL A 160 -6.21 -2.77 0.45
CA VAL A 160 -5.08 -3.18 1.29
C VAL A 160 -4.47 -4.44 0.72
N CYS A 161 -3.14 -4.44 0.62
CA CYS A 161 -2.34 -5.60 0.28
C CYS A 161 -1.31 -5.87 1.38
N GLY A 162 -0.89 -7.13 1.49
CA GLY A 162 0.08 -7.56 2.50
C GLY A 162 -0.51 -8.51 3.55
N GLY A 163 0.27 -8.80 4.58
CA GLY A 163 -0.03 -9.86 5.55
C GLY A 163 -1.34 -9.63 6.30
N LEU A 164 -1.64 -8.38 6.66
CA LEU A 164 -2.80 -8.04 7.47
C LEU A 164 -4.14 -8.38 6.78
N ALA A 165 -4.23 -8.20 5.47
CA ALA A 165 -5.42 -8.54 4.70
C ALA A 165 -5.71 -10.05 4.66
N SER A 166 -4.68 -10.87 4.91
CA SER A 166 -4.77 -12.34 4.92
C SER A 166 -4.97 -12.94 6.32
N ASP A 167 -5.06 -12.12 7.36
CA ASP A 167 -5.40 -12.51 8.73
C ASP A 167 -6.90 -12.31 8.97
N ASN A 168 -7.59 -13.24 9.65
CA ASN A 168 -9.04 -13.14 9.86
C ASN A 168 -9.43 -11.89 10.66
N LEU A 169 -8.75 -11.65 11.77
CA LEU A 169 -9.00 -10.48 12.61
C LEU A 169 -8.64 -9.18 11.86
N GLY A 170 -7.49 -9.19 11.18
CA GLY A 170 -7.06 -8.10 10.31
C GLY A 170 -8.09 -7.77 9.23
N ALA A 171 -8.54 -8.76 8.47
CA ALA A 171 -9.57 -8.60 7.43
C ALA A 171 -10.88 -8.02 7.98
N SER A 172 -11.33 -8.48 9.15
CA SER A 172 -12.52 -7.94 9.83
C SER A 172 -12.33 -6.48 10.25
N ILE A 173 -11.20 -6.14 10.86
CA ILE A 173 -10.88 -4.76 11.26
C ILE A 173 -10.78 -3.86 10.02
N LEU A 174 -10.04 -4.26 8.99
CA LEU A 174 -9.89 -3.49 7.74
C LEU A 174 -11.24 -3.24 7.08
N THR A 175 -12.10 -4.26 6.99
CA THR A 175 -13.47 -4.12 6.46
C THR A 175 -14.28 -3.13 7.30
N GLY A 176 -14.20 -3.23 8.62
CA GLY A 176 -14.85 -2.30 9.56
C GLY A 176 -14.34 -0.85 9.46
N LEU A 177 -13.05 -0.66 9.15
CA LEU A 177 -12.46 0.67 8.90
C LEU A 177 -12.94 1.29 7.57
N GLY A 178 -13.56 0.50 6.69
CA GLY A 178 -14.12 0.97 5.41
C GLY A 178 -13.26 0.67 4.19
N VAL A 179 -12.24 -0.18 4.32
CA VAL A 179 -11.45 -0.70 3.19
C VAL A 179 -12.37 -1.40 2.20
N LYS A 180 -12.19 -1.11 0.91
CA LYS A 180 -13.07 -1.60 -0.17
C LYS A 180 -12.52 -2.82 -0.89
N GLU A 181 -11.21 -3.04 -0.82
CA GLU A 181 -10.55 -4.18 -1.47
C GLU A 181 -9.53 -4.81 -0.52
N LEU A 182 -9.56 -6.15 -0.41
CA LEU A 182 -8.54 -6.93 0.28
C LEU A 182 -7.82 -7.80 -0.74
N SER A 183 -6.55 -7.47 -1.01
CA SER A 183 -5.70 -8.21 -1.93
C SER A 183 -4.86 -9.23 -1.14
N VAL A 184 -5.20 -10.51 -1.30
CA VAL A 184 -4.64 -11.63 -0.52
C VAL A 184 -4.07 -12.70 -1.46
N SER A 185 -3.27 -13.62 -0.89
CA SER A 185 -2.78 -14.77 -1.64
C SER A 185 -3.94 -15.66 -2.10
N ILE A 186 -3.78 -16.32 -3.25
CA ILE A 186 -4.81 -17.19 -3.84
C ILE A 186 -5.36 -18.22 -2.83
N PRO A 187 -4.53 -18.94 -2.04
CA PRO A 187 -5.05 -19.90 -1.06
C PRO A 187 -5.93 -19.28 0.03
N SER A 188 -5.71 -18.01 0.37
CA SER A 188 -6.44 -17.31 1.43
C SER A 188 -7.78 -16.72 0.97
N ILE A 189 -8.03 -16.61 -0.34
CA ILE A 189 -9.25 -15.95 -0.86
C ILE A 189 -10.52 -16.60 -0.31
N ALA A 190 -10.60 -17.94 -0.32
CA ALA A 190 -11.81 -18.65 0.09
C ALA A 190 -12.08 -18.52 1.59
N SER A 191 -11.05 -18.68 2.43
CA SER A 191 -11.18 -18.60 3.89
C SER A 191 -11.51 -17.18 4.35
N ILE A 192 -10.81 -16.17 3.83
CA ILE A 192 -11.09 -14.76 4.17
C ILE A 192 -12.49 -14.35 3.72
N LYS A 193 -12.91 -14.75 2.51
CA LYS A 193 -14.27 -14.48 2.03
C LYS A 193 -15.33 -15.13 2.92
N ALA A 194 -15.13 -16.39 3.32
CA ALA A 194 -16.06 -17.07 4.22
C ALA A 194 -16.15 -16.37 5.59
N HIS A 195 -15.01 -15.95 6.14
CA HIS A 195 -14.93 -15.23 7.41
C HIS A 195 -15.65 -13.88 7.38
N ILE A 196 -15.40 -13.06 6.35
CA ILE A 196 -16.08 -11.76 6.21
C ILE A 196 -17.60 -11.95 6.07
N ARG A 197 -18.03 -12.97 5.32
CA ARG A 197 -19.46 -13.26 5.11
C ARG A 197 -20.18 -13.80 6.36
N SER A 198 -19.45 -14.30 7.35
CA SER A 198 -20.06 -14.80 8.60
C SER A 198 -20.33 -13.70 9.62
N SER A 199 -19.97 -12.45 9.33
CA SER A 199 -20.13 -11.30 10.23
C SER A 199 -20.89 -10.16 9.55
N SER A 200 -21.64 -9.38 10.33
CA SER A 200 -22.29 -8.18 9.80
C SER A 200 -21.29 -7.04 9.66
N LEU A 201 -21.53 -6.13 8.70
CA LEU A 201 -20.70 -4.93 8.55
C LEU A 201 -20.69 -4.09 9.83
N GLN A 202 -21.84 -3.96 10.50
CA GLN A 202 -21.94 -3.22 11.77
C GLN A 202 -21.04 -3.83 12.86
N ALA A 203 -21.01 -5.16 12.99
CA ALA A 203 -20.14 -5.82 13.96
C ALA A 203 -18.66 -5.59 13.66
N MET A 204 -18.26 -5.61 12.38
CA MET A 204 -16.89 -5.29 11.96
C MET A 204 -16.53 -3.83 12.23
N GLN A 205 -17.46 -2.89 12.01
CA GLN A 205 -17.28 -1.47 12.34
C GLN A 205 -17.10 -1.26 13.86
N ASP A 206 -17.88 -1.96 14.68
CA ASP A 206 -17.78 -1.90 16.14
C ASP A 206 -16.44 -2.47 16.62
N LEU A 207 -16.01 -3.59 16.05
CA LEU A 207 -14.69 -4.18 16.27
C LEU A 207 -13.56 -3.20 15.90
N ALA A 208 -13.64 -2.58 14.72
CA ALA A 208 -12.65 -1.61 14.27
C ALA A 208 -12.56 -0.40 15.21
N ARG A 209 -13.70 0.12 15.69
CA ARG A 209 -13.74 1.21 16.67
C ARG A 209 -13.06 0.82 17.99
N ARG A 210 -13.29 -0.40 18.49
CA ARG A 210 -12.61 -0.93 19.69
C ARG A 210 -11.10 -1.09 19.44
N ALA A 211 -10.71 -1.64 18.29
CA ALA A 211 -9.31 -1.85 17.93
C ALA A 211 -8.50 -0.54 17.88
N LEU A 212 -9.09 0.55 17.40
CA LEU A 212 -8.45 1.87 17.39
C LEU A 212 -8.25 2.48 18.80
N GLN A 213 -8.97 1.98 19.82
CA GLN A 213 -8.85 2.43 21.21
C GLN A 213 -7.88 1.56 22.04
N CYS A 214 -7.44 0.42 21.51
CA CYS A 214 -6.45 -0.43 22.15
C CYS A 214 -5.08 0.26 22.24
N ARG A 215 -4.29 -0.14 23.24
CA ARG A 215 -2.94 0.38 23.50
C ARG A 215 -1.85 -0.50 22.91
N THR A 216 -2.13 -1.80 22.69
CA THR A 216 -1.16 -2.78 22.20
C THR A 216 -1.77 -3.74 21.19
N SER A 217 -0.93 -4.37 20.37
CA SER A 217 -1.37 -5.43 19.44
C SER A 217 -2.00 -6.63 20.16
N SER A 218 -1.54 -6.94 21.38
CA SER A 218 -2.12 -8.03 22.19
C SER A 218 -3.55 -7.73 22.64
N GLU A 219 -3.83 -6.48 23.01
CA GLU A 219 -5.20 -6.04 23.32
C GLU A 219 -6.09 -6.16 22.07
N VAL A 220 -5.61 -5.74 20.90
CA VAL A 220 -6.34 -5.88 19.62
C VAL A 220 -6.65 -7.34 19.32
N ARG A 221 -5.67 -8.24 19.49
CA ARG A 221 -5.83 -9.69 19.26
C ARG A 221 -6.81 -10.38 20.21
N SER A 222 -7.14 -9.73 21.33
CA SER A 222 -8.05 -10.27 22.34
C SER A 222 -9.51 -9.78 22.18
N LEU A 223 -9.82 -9.01 21.12
CA LEU A 223 -11.13 -8.36 20.94
C LEU A 223 -12.26 -9.27 20.47
#